data_AF-I2K4D1-F1
#
_entry.id   AF-I2K4D1-F1
#
_cell.length_a   1.000
_cell.length_b   1.000
_cell.length_c   1.000
_cell.angle_alpha   90.00
_cell.angle_beta   90.00
_cell.angle_gamma   90.00
#
_symmetry.space_group_name_H-M   'P 1'
#
loop_
_entity.id
_entity.type
_entity.pdbx_description
1 polymer ?
#
loop_
_entity_poly.entity_id
_entity_poly.type
_entity_poly.pdbx_seq_one_letter_code
_entity_poly.pdbx_strand_id
1 'polypeptide(L)'
;MNDDLEGALKTYLELLDKEEYFEAHEVLEEAWHPLRLGGHPLANLAKGLINGAITFEHIKRNRKDMKKKAKTVIASYERHKHLCTESIAHAALFKKACQKIESLKIRHAEVFDVLVP
;
A
#
# COMPACT_ATOMS: atom_id res chain seq x y z
N MET A 1 -13.51 15.53 0.60
CA MET A 1 -13.12 14.25 1.22
C MET A 1 -13.87 13.18 0.46
N ASN A 2 -13.17 12.15 -0.03
CA ASN A 2 -13.80 11.03 -0.71
C ASN A 2 -14.14 9.98 0.35
N ASP A 3 -15.42 9.60 0.49
CA ASP A 3 -15.82 8.57 1.46
C ASP A 3 -15.98 7.18 0.79
N ASP A 4 -15.76 7.09 -0.53
CA ASP A 4 -15.84 5.85 -1.30
C ASP A 4 -14.54 5.04 -1.24
N LEU A 5 -14.41 4.25 -0.17
CA LEU A 5 -13.30 3.33 0.00
C LEU A 5 -13.27 2.22 -1.07
N GLU A 6 -14.42 1.76 -1.56
CA GLU A 6 -14.47 0.68 -2.54
C GLU A 6 -13.92 1.12 -3.89
N GLY A 7 -14.40 2.28 -4.38
CA GLY A 7 -13.91 2.90 -5.61
C GLY A 7 -12.43 3.24 -5.50
N ALA A 8 -11.99 3.81 -4.38
CA ALA A 8 -10.57 4.10 -4.16
C ALA A 8 -9.69 2.84 -4.21
N LEU A 9 -10.14 1.72 -3.63
CA LEU A 9 -9.40 0.45 -3.68
C LEU A 9 -9.32 -0.13 -5.11
N LYS A 10 -10.39 0.01 -5.92
CA LYS A 10 -10.39 -0.42 -7.32
C LYS A 10 -9.39 0.41 -8.14
N THR A 11 -9.46 1.73 -8.04
CA THR A 11 -8.53 2.64 -8.71
C THR A 11 -7.09 2.42 -8.25
N TYR A 12 -6.87 2.25 -6.95
CA TYR A 12 -5.56 1.91 -6.38
C TYR A 12 -4.94 0.67 -7.05
N LEU A 13 -5.72 -0.40 -7.24
CA LEU A 13 -5.27 -1.62 -7.89
C LEU A 13 -4.89 -1.40 -9.36
N GLU A 14 -5.69 -0.64 -10.10
CA GLU A 14 -5.40 -0.30 -11.50
C GLU A 14 -4.12 0.53 -11.62
N LEU A 15 -3.90 1.45 -10.70
CA LEU A 15 -2.70 2.30 -10.66
C LEU A 15 -1.45 1.49 -10.28
N LEU A 16 -1.55 0.53 -9.36
CA LEU A 16 -0.46 -0.41 -9.08
C LEU A 16 -0.08 -1.24 -10.32
N ASP A 17 -1.05 -1.63 -11.14
CA ASP A 17 -0.80 -2.38 -12.39
C ASP A 17 -0.10 -1.53 -13.46
N LYS A 18 -0.35 -0.22 -13.46
CA LYS A 18 0.32 0.77 -14.33
C LYS A 18 1.63 1.29 -13.76
N GLU A 19 2.01 0.84 -12.56
CA GLU A 19 3.16 1.35 -11.79
C GLU A 19 3.06 2.86 -11.49
N GLU A 20 1.84 3.40 -11.43
CA GLU A 20 1.49 4.77 -11.03
C GLU A 20 1.35 4.84 -9.51
N TYR A 21 2.45 4.56 -8.80
CA TYR A 21 2.44 4.35 -7.35
C TYR A 21 2.14 5.62 -6.54
N PHE A 22 2.54 6.79 -7.05
CA PHE A 22 2.21 8.06 -6.41
C PHE A 22 0.71 8.36 -6.52
N GLU A 23 0.15 8.17 -7.71
CA GLU A 23 -1.28 8.34 -7.93
C GLU A 23 -2.08 7.32 -7.09
N ALA A 24 -1.60 6.08 -6.97
CA ALA A 24 -2.22 5.06 -6.13
C ALA A 24 -2.27 5.52 -4.66
N HIS A 25 -1.19 6.10 -4.13
CA HIS A 25 -1.18 6.57 -2.74
C HIS A 25 -2.17 7.72 -2.55
N GLU A 26 -2.21 8.70 -3.46
CA GLU A 26 -3.09 9.88 -3.35
C GLU A 26 -4.57 9.45 -3.30
N VAL A 27 -5.00 8.61 -4.24
CA VAL A 27 -6.41 8.18 -4.35
C VAL A 27 -6.86 7.44 -3.09
N LEU A 28 -6.02 6.57 -2.53
CA LEU A 28 -6.36 5.84 -1.31
C LEU A 28 -6.23 6.71 -0.05
N GLU A 29 -5.32 7.70 -0.05
CA GLU A 29 -5.17 8.66 1.04
C GLU A 29 -6.41 9.55 1.21
N GLU A 30 -7.01 10.00 0.10
CA GLU A 30 -8.26 10.76 0.13
C GLU A 30 -9.40 9.98 0.80
N ALA A 31 -9.51 8.68 0.50
CA ALA A 31 -10.48 7.77 1.11
C ALA A 31 -10.13 7.36 2.54
N TRP A 32 -8.86 7.43 2.91
CA TRP A 32 -8.38 7.09 4.24
C TRP A 32 -8.57 8.22 5.25
N HIS A 33 -8.50 9.49 4.84
CA HIS A 33 -8.66 10.63 5.75
C HIS A 33 -9.95 10.57 6.60
N PRO A 34 -11.15 10.33 6.02
CA PRO A 34 -12.37 10.15 6.79
C PRO A 34 -12.30 8.98 7.78
N LEU A 35 -11.75 7.83 7.34
CA LEU A 35 -11.59 6.64 8.18
C LEU A 35 -10.71 6.93 9.40
N ARG A 36 -9.61 7.66 9.20
CA ARG A 36 -8.70 8.05 10.28
C ARG A 36 -9.40 8.98 11.27
N LEU A 37 -10.09 10.01 10.79
CA LEU A 37 -10.76 10.99 11.65
C LEU A 37 -11.89 10.33 12.45
N GLY A 38 -12.61 9.38 11.86
CA GLY A 38 -13.68 8.63 12.52
C GLY A 38 -13.21 7.46 13.40
N GLY A 39 -11.90 7.19 13.50
CA GLY A 39 -11.38 6.05 14.26
C GLY A 39 -11.81 4.68 13.71
N HIS A 40 -12.08 4.60 12.40
CA HIS A 40 -12.60 3.39 11.77
C HIS A 40 -11.57 2.25 11.83
N PRO A 41 -11.97 0.99 12.12
CA PRO A 41 -11.04 -0.14 12.24
C PRO A 41 -10.15 -0.37 11.01
N LEU A 42 -10.62 0.01 9.82
CA LEU A 42 -9.88 -0.14 8.55
C LEU A 42 -8.83 0.94 8.30
N ALA A 43 -8.79 2.01 9.10
CA ALA A 43 -7.87 3.13 8.88
C ALA A 43 -6.40 2.67 8.87
N ASN A 44 -6.03 1.73 9.76
CA ASN A 44 -4.67 1.23 9.82
C ASN A 44 -4.31 0.30 8.66
N LEU A 45 -5.27 -0.52 8.19
CA LEU A 45 -5.06 -1.37 7.02
C LEU A 45 -4.89 -0.54 5.73
N ALA A 46 -5.77 0.45 5.51
CA ALA A 46 -5.67 1.38 4.39
C ALA A 46 -4.36 2.18 4.41
N LYS A 47 -3.93 2.68 5.59
CA LYS A 47 -2.61 3.30 5.78
C LYS A 47 -1.46 2.36 5.39
N GLY A 48 -1.59 1.08 5.72
CA GLY A 48 -0.65 0.04 5.29
C GLY A 48 -0.51 0.00 3.77
N LEU A 49 -1.62 -0.02 3.03
CA LEU A 49 -1.61 -0.02 1.57
C LEU A 49 -1.07 1.28 0.95
N ILE A 50 -1.43 2.45 1.50
CA ILE A 50 -0.89 3.75 1.06
C ILE A 50 0.64 3.73 1.13
N ASN A 51 1.17 3.32 2.28
CA ASN A 51 2.62 3.20 2.46
C ASN A 51 3.22 2.10 1.58
N GLY A 52 2.49 1.00 1.34
CA GLY A 52 2.86 -0.01 0.35
C GLY A 52 3.10 0.57 -1.04
N ALA A 53 2.24 1.47 -1.52
CA ALA A 53 2.43 2.14 -2.81
C ALA A 53 3.64 3.10 -2.79
N ILE A 54 3.76 3.97 -1.77
CA ILE A 54 4.90 4.89 -1.64
C ILE A 54 6.24 4.16 -1.61
N THR A 55 6.31 2.97 -1.02
CA THR A 55 7.51 2.13 -1.07
C THR A 55 7.99 1.91 -2.51
N PHE A 56 7.10 1.57 -3.43
CA PHE A 56 7.46 1.34 -4.83
C PHE A 56 7.67 2.64 -5.59
N GLU A 57 7.05 3.74 -5.20
CA GLU A 57 7.40 5.06 -5.73
C GLU A 57 8.84 5.45 -5.38
N HIS A 58 9.29 5.15 -4.16
CA HIS A 58 10.71 5.35 -3.80
C HIS A 58 11.64 4.51 -4.67
N ILE A 59 11.29 3.24 -4.92
CA ILE A 59 12.07 2.34 -5.79
C ILE A 59 12.10 2.87 -7.23
N LYS A 60 10.93 3.18 -7.81
CA LYS A 60 10.76 3.73 -9.16
C LYS A 60 11.59 5.00 -9.38
N ARG A 61 11.58 5.93 -8.42
CA ARG A 61 12.33 7.19 -8.51
C ARG A 61 13.84 7.02 -8.36
N ASN A 62 14.31 5.91 -7.79
CA ASN A 62 15.72 5.55 -7.58
C ASN A 62 16.62 6.71 -7.09
N ARG A 63 16.14 7.50 -6.12
CA ARG A 63 16.90 8.62 -5.55
C ARG A 63 17.89 8.13 -4.48
N LYS A 64 18.77 9.03 -4.03
CA LYS A 64 19.66 8.76 -2.89
C LYS A 64 18.87 8.21 -1.69
N ASP A 65 19.45 7.18 -1.07
CA ASP A 65 18.91 6.42 0.05
C ASP A 65 17.60 5.66 -0.25
N MET A 66 17.32 5.36 -1.52
CA MET A 66 16.10 4.65 -1.95
C MET A 66 15.85 3.38 -1.12
N LYS A 67 16.82 2.48 -1.00
CA LYS A 67 16.64 1.22 -0.26
C LYS A 67 16.24 1.47 1.20
N LYS A 68 16.86 2.46 1.85
CA LYS A 68 16.54 2.84 3.23
C LYS A 68 15.10 3.38 3.33
N LYS A 69 14.70 4.28 2.43
CA LYS A 69 13.35 4.85 2.42
C LYS A 69 12.29 3.80 2.15
N ALA A 70 12.49 2.95 1.14
CA ALA A 70 11.60 1.84 0.82
C ALA A 70 11.38 0.90 2.02
N LYS A 71 12.46 0.50 2.72
CA LYS A 71 12.41 -0.34 3.93
C LYS A 71 11.71 0.36 5.11
N THR A 72 11.94 1.65 5.32
CA THR A 72 11.25 2.40 6.39
C THR A 72 9.75 2.48 6.14
N VAL A 73 9.33 2.80 4.92
CA VAL A 73 7.92 3.02 4.60
C VAL A 73 7.16 1.67 4.59
N ILE A 74 7.74 0.61 4.03
CA ILE A 74 7.06 -0.70 3.93
C ILE A 74 6.78 -1.31 5.30
N ALA A 75 7.53 -0.94 6.34
CA ALA A 75 7.30 -1.40 7.71
C ALA A 75 5.87 -1.07 8.21
N SER A 76 5.25 0.00 7.69
CA SER A 76 3.86 0.31 7.99
C SER A 76 2.89 -0.69 7.34
N TYR A 77 3.15 -1.14 6.13
CA TYR A 77 2.39 -2.20 5.48
C TYR A 77 2.52 -3.51 6.27
N GLU A 78 3.76 -3.91 6.59
CA GLU A 78 4.05 -5.14 7.34
C GLU A 78 3.34 -5.17 8.69
N ARG A 79 3.33 -4.04 9.40
CA ARG A 79 2.65 -3.92 10.69
C ARG A 79 1.15 -4.17 10.60
N HIS A 80 0.49 -3.79 9.51
CA HIS A 80 -0.98 -3.76 9.45
C HIS A 80 -1.60 -4.78 8.50
N LYS A 81 -0.83 -5.42 7.60
CA LYS A 81 -1.36 -6.37 6.61
C LYS A 81 -2.14 -7.54 7.24
N HIS A 82 -1.82 -7.92 8.48
CA HIS A 82 -2.51 -8.97 9.22
C HIS A 82 -3.98 -8.62 9.55
N LEU A 83 -4.36 -7.33 9.49
CA LEU A 83 -5.74 -6.88 9.68
C LEU A 83 -6.64 -7.21 8.48
N CYS A 84 -6.06 -7.64 7.35
CA CYS A 84 -6.79 -8.10 6.18
C CYS A 84 -7.38 -9.51 6.40
N THR A 85 -8.50 -9.57 7.12
CA THR A 85 -9.25 -10.81 7.36
C THR A 85 -10.45 -10.94 6.44
N GLU A 86 -11.09 -12.11 6.38
CA GLU A 86 -12.28 -12.33 5.53
C GLU A 86 -13.55 -11.61 6.06
N SER A 87 -13.53 -11.10 7.29
CA SER A 87 -14.70 -10.50 7.96
C SER A 87 -14.79 -8.98 7.80
N ILE A 88 -13.86 -8.34 7.09
CA ILE A 88 -13.85 -6.89 6.91
C ILE A 88 -14.66 -6.45 5.70
N ALA A 89 -15.12 -5.20 5.71
CA ALA A 89 -15.69 -4.59 4.52
C ALA A 89 -14.66 -4.57 3.38
N HIS A 90 -15.11 -4.91 2.17
CA HIS A 90 -14.28 -4.98 0.96
C HIS A 90 -13.08 -5.95 1.08
N ALA A 91 -13.18 -7.01 1.89
CA ALA A 91 -12.10 -7.99 2.12
C ALA A 91 -11.42 -8.47 0.85
N ALA A 92 -12.18 -8.77 -0.21
CA ALA A 92 -11.64 -9.22 -1.49
C ALA A 92 -10.69 -8.19 -2.15
N LEU A 93 -11.04 -6.90 -2.10
CA LEU A 93 -10.22 -5.82 -2.66
C LEU A 93 -8.96 -5.60 -1.81
N PHE A 94 -9.09 -5.56 -0.48
CA PHE A 94 -7.94 -5.47 0.42
C PHE A 94 -6.97 -6.63 0.23
N LYS A 95 -7.49 -7.86 0.12
CA LYS A 95 -6.68 -9.06 -0.11
C LYS A 95 -5.94 -8.97 -1.43
N LYS A 96 -6.61 -8.55 -2.51
CA LYS A 96 -5.97 -8.33 -3.81
C LYS A 96 -4.89 -7.25 -3.75
N ALA A 97 -5.13 -6.16 -3.03
CA ALA A 97 -4.14 -5.09 -2.85
C ALA A 97 -2.92 -5.56 -2.06
N CYS A 98 -3.13 -6.30 -0.96
CA CYS A 98 -2.06 -6.93 -0.21
C CYS A 98 -1.24 -7.89 -1.09
N GLN A 99 -1.89 -8.75 -1.88
CA GLN A 99 -1.21 -9.66 -2.80
C GLN A 99 -0.38 -8.93 -3.86
N LYS A 100 -0.87 -7.80 -4.39
CA LYS A 100 -0.12 -6.96 -5.33
C LYS A 100 1.16 -6.40 -4.69
N ILE A 101 1.06 -5.87 -3.47
CA ILE A 101 2.22 -5.37 -2.72
C ILE A 101 3.24 -6.49 -2.44
N GLU A 102 2.80 -7.68 -2.02
CA GLU A 102 3.73 -8.81 -1.83
C GLU A 102 4.39 -9.26 -3.13
N SER A 103 3.64 -9.29 -4.24
CA SER A 103 4.19 -9.63 -5.56
C SER A 103 5.22 -8.60 -6.01
N LEU A 104 4.97 -7.32 -5.78
CA LEU A 104 5.92 -6.23 -6.04
C LEU A 104 7.19 -6.36 -5.18
N LYS A 105 7.08 -6.75 -3.91
CA LYS A 105 8.26 -7.01 -3.07
C LYS A 105 9.13 -8.14 -3.62
N ILE A 106 8.52 -9.22 -4.13
CA ILE A 106 9.24 -10.32 -4.77
C ILE A 106 9.95 -9.84 -6.04
N ARG A 107 9.29 -9.01 -6.86
CA ARG A 107 9.91 -8.40 -8.05
C ARG A 107 11.13 -7.54 -7.73
N HIS A 108 11.16 -6.95 -6.53
CA HIS A 108 12.23 -6.08 -6.02
C HIS A 108 13.04 -6.75 -4.90
N ALA A 109 13.34 -8.04 -5.04
CA ALA A 109 14.07 -8.81 -4.04
C ALA A 109 15.44 -8.19 -3.69
N GLU A 110 16.10 -7.50 -4.62
CA GLU A 110 17.35 -6.76 -4.40
C GLU A 110 17.24 -5.62 -3.36
N VAL A 111 16.00 -5.19 -3.08
CA VAL A 111 15.71 -4.19 -2.05
C VAL A 111 15.36 -4.87 -0.73
N PHE A 112 14.62 -5.97 -0.74
CA PHE A 112 13.98 -6.54 0.46
C PHE A 112 14.59 -7.83 0.97
N ASP A 113 15.15 -8.66 0.10
CA ASP A 113 15.86 -9.87 0.48
C ASP A 113 17.27 -9.50 0.98
N VAL A 114 17.65 -10.09 2.12
CA VAL A 114 18.98 -9.93 2.71
C VAL A 114 19.99 -10.93 2.15
N LEU A 115 19.54 -11.88 1.33
CA LEU A 115 20.34 -12.93 0.71
C LEU A 115 20.69 -12.67 -0.76
N VAL A 116 20.13 -11.62 -1.37
CA VAL A 116 20.50 -11.17 -2.72
C VAL A 116 21.57 -10.08 -2.59
N PRO A 117 22.82 -10.31 -3.06
CA PRO A 117 23.93 -9.35 -2.96
C PRO A 117 23.65 -7.98 -3.58
#